data_AF-A0A6I2QXC8-F1
#
_entry.id   AF-A0A6I2QXC8-F1
#
_cell.length_a   1.000
_cell.length_b   1.000
_cell.length_c   1.000
_cell.angle_alpha   90.00
_cell.angle_beta   90.00
_cell.angle_gamma   90.00
#
_symmetry.space_group_name_H-M   'P 1'
#
loop_
_entity.id
_entity.type
_entity.pdbx_description
1 polymer ?
#
loop_
_entity_poly.entity_id
_entity_poly.type
_entity_poly.pdbx_seq_one_letter_code
_entity_poly.pdbx_strand_id
1 'polypeptide(L)'
;MAATQRPISGTFSKVSGGYEQKISENMTLFVPDMCAASFNADTGELHGYAPDYEALEAAKAPAAHADKPGEYSYCYEMQQAPTGCDFSADLGYYGKHYYLRPLRDGLPRLRGRGITYDAERNTYTVTLRAYDKLKQQYRMSRETCLD
;
A
#
# COMPACT_ATOMS: atom_id res chain seq x y z
N MET A 1 -13.83 -3.01 -15.31
CA MET A 1 -12.51 -3.69 -15.23
C MET A 1 -12.72 -5.13 -15.62
N ALA A 2 -11.91 -5.69 -16.51
CA ALA A 2 -12.05 -7.09 -16.91
C ALA A 2 -11.43 -7.99 -15.82
N ALA A 3 -12.22 -8.94 -15.31
CA ALA A 3 -11.69 -9.96 -14.42
C ALA A 3 -10.96 -11.03 -15.25
N THR A 4 -9.78 -11.44 -14.80
CA THR A 4 -8.97 -12.51 -15.40
C THR A 4 -9.00 -13.75 -14.52
N GLN A 5 -8.93 -14.93 -15.13
CA GLN A 5 -8.75 -16.17 -14.38
C GLN A 5 -7.31 -16.24 -13.90
N ARG A 6 -7.12 -16.49 -12.60
CA ARG A 6 -5.80 -16.64 -12.00
C ARG A 6 -5.74 -17.87 -11.11
N PRO A 7 -4.61 -18.60 -11.10
CA PRO A 7 -4.44 -19.75 -10.23
C PRO A 7 -4.40 -19.30 -8.76
N ILE A 8 -5.12 -20.03 -7.92
CA ILE A 8 -5.05 -19.91 -6.47
C ILE A 8 -3.90 -20.81 -6.02
N SER A 9 -2.91 -20.24 -5.34
CA SER A 9 -1.70 -20.96 -4.96
C SER A 9 -1.99 -22.14 -4.04
N GLY A 10 -1.68 -23.35 -4.50
CA GLY A 10 -1.85 -24.57 -3.73
C GLY A 10 -2.42 -25.72 -4.56
N THR A 11 -2.61 -26.85 -3.89
CA THR A 11 -3.31 -28.01 -4.43
C THR A 11 -4.58 -28.21 -3.63
N PHE A 12 -5.71 -28.21 -4.34
CA PHE A 12 -7.04 -28.27 -3.74
C PHE A 12 -7.70 -29.62 -4.01
N SER A 13 -8.51 -30.06 -3.05
CA SER A 13 -9.43 -31.19 -3.20
C SER A 13 -10.86 -30.68 -3.28
N LYS A 14 -11.66 -31.29 -4.16
CA LYS A 14 -13.10 -30.99 -4.25
C LYS A 14 -13.81 -31.53 -3.00
N VAL A 15 -14.61 -30.69 -2.36
CA VAL A 15 -15.45 -31.04 -1.21
C VAL A 15 -16.88 -30.54 -1.41
N SER A 16 -17.78 -30.88 -0.49
CA SER A 16 -19.15 -30.36 -0.53
C SER A 16 -19.14 -28.84 -0.40
N GLY A 17 -19.70 -28.15 -1.40
CA GLY A 17 -19.85 -26.68 -1.41
C GLY A 17 -18.60 -25.89 -1.81
N GLY A 18 -17.48 -26.56 -2.16
CA GLY A 18 -16.26 -25.85 -2.47
C GLY A 18 -15.04 -26.73 -2.72
N TYR A 19 -13.90 -26.14 -2.41
CA TYR A 19 -12.57 -26.71 -2.56
C TYR A 19 -11.78 -26.43 -1.29
N GLU A 20 -10.96 -27.40 -0.87
CA GLU A 20 -10.13 -27.25 0.32
C GLU A 20 -8.66 -27.51 0.04
N GLN A 21 -7.81 -26.75 0.72
CA GLN A 21 -6.37 -26.97 0.76
C GLN A 21 -5.94 -27.04 2.22
N LYS A 22 -5.32 -28.14 2.63
CA LYS A 22 -4.72 -28.27 3.96
C LYS A 22 -3.39 -27.52 4.00
N ILE A 23 -3.31 -26.46 4.80
CA ILE A 23 -2.10 -25.63 4.94
C ILE A 23 -1.21 -26.18 6.08
N SER A 24 -1.83 -26.68 7.15
CA SER A 24 -1.12 -27.34 8.26
C SER A 24 -2.03 -28.37 8.93
N GLU A 25 -1.53 -29.06 9.97
CA GLU A 25 -2.34 -30.04 10.72
C GLU A 25 -3.66 -29.45 11.25
N ASN A 26 -3.64 -28.18 11.63
CA ASN A 26 -4.77 -27.49 12.28
C ASN A 26 -5.36 -26.34 11.43
N MET A 27 -4.96 -26.21 10.15
CA MET A 27 -5.42 -25.12 9.29
C MET A 27 -5.74 -25.61 7.88
N THR A 28 -6.95 -25.31 7.44
CA THR A 28 -7.45 -25.60 6.09
C THR A 28 -7.98 -24.31 5.47
N LEU A 29 -7.56 -24.01 4.25
CA LEU A 29 -8.15 -22.98 3.42
C LEU A 29 -9.34 -23.58 2.67
N PHE A 30 -10.50 -22.94 2.79
CA PHE A 30 -11.70 -23.33 2.05
C PHE A 30 -12.08 -22.23 1.05
N VAL A 31 -12.36 -22.64 -0.19
CA VAL A 31 -12.81 -21.78 -1.28
C VAL A 31 -14.21 -22.23 -1.71
N PRO A 32 -15.24 -21.39 -1.54
CA PRO A 32 -16.61 -21.72 -1.96
C PRO A 32 -16.72 -21.91 -3.48
N ASP A 33 -17.65 -22.75 -3.93
CA ASP A 33 -17.87 -23.02 -5.35
C ASP A 33 -18.14 -21.77 -6.19
N MET A 34 -18.87 -20.81 -5.62
CA MET A 34 -19.20 -19.54 -6.29
C MET A 34 -17.98 -18.62 -6.53
N CYS A 35 -16.85 -18.89 -5.88
CA CYS A 35 -15.62 -18.12 -6.03
C CYS A 35 -14.65 -18.75 -7.05
N ALA A 36 -14.89 -20.02 -7.43
CA ALA A 36 -14.04 -20.73 -8.38
C ALA A 36 -14.43 -20.38 -9.82
N ALA A 37 -13.41 -20.02 -10.61
CA ALA A 37 -13.54 -19.84 -12.05
C ALA A 37 -13.39 -21.17 -12.80
N SER A 38 -12.47 -22.03 -12.36
CA SER A 38 -12.29 -23.39 -12.88
C SER A 38 -11.48 -24.25 -11.91
N PHE A 39 -11.55 -25.57 -12.06
CA PHE A 39 -10.80 -26.53 -11.24
C PHE A 39 -10.35 -27.72 -12.10
N ASN A 40 -9.10 -28.12 -11.95
CA ASN A 40 -8.54 -29.33 -12.55
C ASN A 40 -8.43 -30.44 -11.48
N ALA A 41 -9.22 -31.50 -11.63
CA ALA A 41 -9.27 -32.60 -10.67
C ALA A 41 -8.01 -33.47 -10.68
N ASP A 42 -7.28 -33.53 -11.78
CA ASP A 42 -6.09 -34.37 -11.92
C ASP A 42 -4.88 -33.74 -11.22
N THR A 43 -4.79 -32.41 -11.26
CA THR A 43 -3.68 -31.65 -10.66
C THR A 43 -4.03 -31.00 -9.32
N GLY A 44 -5.32 -30.88 -9.01
CA GLY A 44 -5.85 -30.09 -7.90
C GLY A 44 -5.71 -28.59 -8.08
N GLU A 45 -5.44 -28.12 -9.30
CA GLU A 45 -5.25 -26.70 -9.61
C GLU A 45 -6.61 -25.98 -9.62
N LEU A 46 -6.73 -24.93 -8.80
CA LEU A 46 -7.94 -24.13 -8.67
C LEU A 46 -7.68 -22.73 -9.21
N HIS A 47 -8.59 -22.20 -10.03
CA HIS A 47 -8.55 -20.83 -10.53
C HIS A 47 -9.70 -20.02 -9.94
N GLY A 48 -9.43 -18.77 -9.59
CA GLY A 48 -10.43 -17.77 -9.20
C GLY A 48 -10.49 -16.62 -10.19
N TYR A 49 -11.50 -15.77 -10.06
CA TYR A 49 -11.54 -14.49 -10.77
C TYR A 49 -10.83 -13.43 -9.95
N ALA A 50 -9.89 -12.71 -10.57
CA ALA A 50 -9.21 -11.57 -9.97
C ALA A 50 -9.14 -10.42 -10.98
N PRO A 51 -9.09 -9.15 -10.53
CA PRO A 51 -8.71 -8.04 -11.39
C PRO A 51 -7.36 -8.30 -12.04
N ASP A 52 -7.17 -7.79 -13.25
CA ASP A 52 -5.84 -7.78 -13.86
C ASP A 52 -4.96 -6.72 -13.17
N TYR A 53 -4.29 -7.15 -12.09
CA TYR A 53 -3.42 -6.26 -11.30
C TYR A 53 -2.26 -5.69 -12.13
N GLU A 54 -1.76 -6.41 -13.12
CA GLU A 54 -0.65 -5.92 -13.95
C GLU A 54 -1.12 -4.81 -14.87
N ALA A 55 -2.28 -4.98 -15.51
CA ALA A 55 -2.90 -3.93 -16.29
C ALA A 55 -3.27 -2.71 -15.42
N LEU A 56 -3.74 -2.94 -14.17
CA LEU A 56 -4.04 -1.85 -13.24
C LEU A 56 -2.78 -1.07 -12.83
N GLU A 57 -1.68 -1.76 -12.48
CA GLU A 57 -0.42 -1.11 -12.16
C GLU A 57 0.18 -0.37 -13.37
N ALA A 58 0.09 -0.95 -14.57
CA ALA A 58 0.55 -0.33 -15.81
C ALA A 58 -0.29 0.89 -16.23
N ALA A 59 -1.57 0.94 -15.83
CA ALA A 59 -2.47 2.05 -16.11
C ALA A 59 -2.24 3.26 -15.19
N LYS A 60 -1.50 3.11 -14.08
CA LYS A 60 -1.22 4.23 -13.17
C LYS A 60 -0.41 5.31 -13.88
N ALA A 61 -0.74 6.56 -13.60
CA ALA A 61 0.07 7.67 -14.05
C ALA A 61 1.50 7.57 -13.47
N PRO A 62 2.54 7.92 -14.24
CA PRO A 62 3.92 7.80 -13.80
C PRO A 62 4.21 8.71 -12.60
N ALA A 63 5.24 8.35 -11.84
CA ALA A 63 5.63 9.05 -10.63
C ALA A 63 6.09 10.48 -10.94
N ALA A 64 5.52 11.47 -10.26
CA ALA A 64 6.06 12.82 -10.29
C ALA A 64 7.45 12.86 -9.64
N HIS A 65 8.38 13.64 -10.19
CA HIS A 65 9.66 13.89 -9.56
C HIS A 65 9.63 15.16 -8.71
N ALA A 66 10.09 15.07 -7.46
CA ALA A 66 10.12 16.18 -6.54
C ALA A 66 11.40 17.02 -6.67
N ASP A 67 11.35 18.05 -7.49
CA ASP A 67 12.47 18.98 -7.71
C ASP A 67 12.58 20.11 -6.68
N LYS A 68 11.46 20.49 -6.05
CA LYS A 68 11.36 21.67 -5.18
C LYS A 68 10.66 21.31 -3.87
N PRO A 69 10.99 21.98 -2.75
CA PRO A 69 10.23 21.83 -1.53
C PRO A 69 8.73 22.02 -1.75
N GLY A 70 7.94 21.17 -1.10
CA GLY A 70 6.50 21.17 -1.27
C GLY A 70 5.88 19.84 -0.84
N GLU A 71 4.56 19.78 -0.92
CA GLU A 71 3.81 18.54 -0.75
C GLU A 71 3.43 17.97 -2.12
N TYR A 72 3.75 16.71 -2.32
CA TYR A 72 3.44 15.92 -3.50
C TYR A 72 2.41 14.86 -3.09
N SER A 73 1.14 15.24 -3.18
CA SER A 73 0.02 14.33 -2.92
C SER A 73 -0.22 13.41 -4.12
N TYR A 74 -0.45 12.13 -3.87
CA TYR A 74 -0.78 11.14 -4.91
C TYR A 74 -1.81 10.13 -4.40
N CYS A 75 -2.63 9.59 -5.31
CA CYS A 75 -3.52 8.47 -5.01
C CYS A 75 -2.88 7.17 -5.51
N TYR A 76 -2.56 6.25 -4.60
CA TYR A 76 -1.83 5.02 -4.92
C TYR A 76 -2.52 4.18 -6.00
N GLU A 77 -3.84 4.16 -6.03
CA GLU A 77 -4.61 3.35 -6.97
C GLU A 77 -4.54 3.91 -8.41
N MET A 78 -4.21 5.19 -8.58
CA MET A 78 -4.22 5.88 -9.87
C MET A 78 -2.83 6.36 -10.32
N GLN A 79 -1.89 6.47 -9.39
CA GLN A 79 -0.61 7.14 -9.60
C GLN A 79 0.51 6.38 -8.91
N GLN A 80 1.68 6.34 -9.55
CA GLN A 80 2.90 5.86 -8.91
C GLN A 80 3.37 6.89 -7.86
N ALA A 81 3.94 6.41 -6.75
CA ALA A 81 4.40 7.27 -5.67
C ALA A 81 5.49 8.25 -6.15
N PRO A 82 5.46 9.52 -5.74
CA PRO A 82 6.41 10.53 -6.18
C PRO A 82 7.83 10.18 -5.73
N THR A 83 8.80 10.46 -6.61
CA THR A 83 10.23 10.18 -6.37
C THR A 83 10.97 11.43 -5.92
N GLY A 84 12.15 11.27 -5.32
CA GLY A 84 12.99 12.39 -4.90
C GLY A 84 12.50 13.12 -3.64
N CYS A 85 11.45 12.61 -2.97
CA CYS A 85 10.97 13.16 -1.71
C CYS A 85 11.95 12.91 -0.56
N ASP A 86 11.94 13.81 0.42
CA ASP A 86 12.77 13.72 1.63
C ASP A 86 12.03 12.94 2.73
N PHE A 87 10.75 13.21 2.90
CA PHE A 87 9.91 12.55 3.91
C PHE A 87 8.59 12.08 3.29
N SER A 88 8.04 10.99 3.81
CA SER A 88 6.62 10.69 3.65
C SER A 88 5.83 11.30 4.80
N ALA A 89 4.62 11.76 4.51
CA ALA A 89 3.74 12.44 5.42
C ALA A 89 2.37 11.76 5.47
N ASP A 90 2.04 11.21 6.63
CA ASP A 90 0.73 10.62 6.90
C ASP A 90 -0.04 11.53 7.84
N LEU A 91 -1.25 11.96 7.46
CA LEU A 91 -2.12 12.69 8.36
C LEU A 91 -2.66 11.73 9.41
N GLY A 92 -2.47 12.05 10.69
CA GLY A 92 -3.01 11.25 11.79
C GLY A 92 -4.54 11.19 11.72
N TYR A 93 -5.12 10.09 12.20
CA TYR A 93 -6.56 9.79 12.11
C TYR A 93 -7.50 10.94 12.51
N TYR A 94 -7.16 11.68 13.57
CA TYR A 94 -7.95 12.82 14.04
C TYR A 94 -7.63 14.16 13.35
N GLY A 95 -6.75 14.18 12.34
CA GLY A 95 -6.39 15.35 11.56
C GLY A 95 -5.58 16.42 12.31
N LYS A 96 -5.04 16.13 13.50
CA LYS A 96 -4.37 17.13 14.36
C LYS A 96 -2.86 17.24 14.16
N HIS A 97 -2.24 16.19 13.61
CA HIS A 97 -0.80 16.10 13.42
C HIS A 97 -0.48 15.18 12.25
N TYR A 98 0.71 15.35 11.70
CA TYR A 98 1.31 14.49 10.70
C TYR A 98 2.34 13.57 11.34
N TYR A 99 2.44 12.35 10.81
CA TYR A 99 3.57 11.47 11.02
C TYR A 99 4.51 11.61 9.83
N LEU A 100 5.76 12.00 10.07
CA LEU A 100 6.78 12.10 9.04
C LEU A 100 7.80 10.96 9.17
N ARG A 101 8.07 10.26 8.08
CA ARG A 101 9.14 9.25 8.01
C ARG A 101 10.20 9.67 7.00
N PRO A 102 11.50 9.62 7.34
CA PRO A 102 12.56 9.91 6.38
C PRO A 102 12.58 8.84 5.27
N LEU A 103 12.67 9.27 4.01
CA LEU A 103 12.71 8.37 2.85
C LEU A 103 14.11 8.13 2.31
N ARG A 104 15.10 8.88 2.81
CA ARG A 104 16.51 8.74 2.41
C ARG A 104 17.44 8.98 3.58
N ASP A 105 18.60 8.35 3.52
CA ASP A 105 19.66 8.52 4.51
C ASP A 105 20.30 9.90 4.45
N GLY A 106 20.94 10.30 5.55
CA GLY A 106 21.68 11.57 5.65
C GLY A 106 20.81 12.81 5.85
N LEU A 107 19.49 12.67 6.02
CA LEU A 107 18.62 13.80 6.34
C LEU A 107 18.93 14.36 7.74
N PRO A 108 18.93 15.70 7.90
CA PRO A 108 19.14 16.32 9.19
C PRO A 108 17.99 15.96 10.14
N ARG A 109 18.32 15.75 11.42
CA ARG A 109 17.31 15.50 12.46
C ARG A 109 16.41 16.72 12.62
N LEU A 110 15.11 16.54 12.39
CA LEU A 110 14.13 17.61 12.57
C LEU A 110 14.00 17.95 14.06
N ARG A 111 13.99 19.25 14.37
CA ARG A 111 13.86 19.77 15.74
C ARG A 111 13.06 21.07 15.73
N GLY A 112 12.42 21.37 16.85
CA GLY A 112 11.68 22.62 17.05
C GLY A 112 10.36 22.41 17.77
N ARG A 113 9.63 23.51 18.01
CA ARG A 113 8.33 23.46 18.67
C ARG A 113 7.31 22.71 17.79
N GLY A 114 6.61 21.76 18.39
CA GLY A 114 5.58 20.97 17.71
C GLY A 114 6.14 19.85 16.83
N ILE A 115 7.39 19.44 17.06
CA ILE A 115 8.05 18.28 16.45
C ILE A 115 8.53 17.37 17.58
N THR A 116 8.09 16.12 17.57
CA THR A 116 8.55 15.07 18.49
C THR A 116 9.07 13.90 17.67
N TYR A 117 10.23 13.36 18.04
CA TYR A 117 10.82 12.22 17.33
C TYR A 117 10.72 10.96 18.17
N ASP A 118 10.14 9.91 17.59
CA ASP A 118 10.10 8.55 18.11
C ASP A 118 11.22 7.74 17.44
N ALA A 119 12.22 7.35 18.25
CA ALA A 119 13.38 6.61 17.77
C ALA A 119 13.07 5.13 17.50
N GLU A 120 12.10 4.53 18.20
CA GLU A 120 11.73 3.12 18.01
C GLU A 120 11.07 2.92 16.65
N ARG A 121 10.25 3.90 16.25
CA ARG A 121 9.51 3.87 14.98
C ARG A 121 10.15 4.68 13.86
N ASN A 122 11.31 5.30 14.10
CA ASN A 122 11.97 6.23 13.19
C ASN A 122 10.99 7.25 12.55
N THR A 123 10.12 7.82 13.39
CA THR A 123 8.99 8.63 12.93
C THR A 123 8.90 9.93 13.72
N TYR A 124 8.62 11.04 13.05
CA TYR A 124 8.33 12.32 13.69
C TYR A 124 6.82 12.54 13.81
N THR A 125 6.35 12.96 14.98
CA THR A 125 5.02 13.53 15.15
C THR A 125 5.11 15.04 15.04
N VAL A 126 4.36 15.63 14.11
CA VAL A 126 4.48 17.05 13.74
C VAL A 126 3.11 17.72 13.73
N THR A 127 2.97 18.82 14.46
CA THR A 127 1.73 19.62 14.43
C THR A 127 1.49 20.24 13.05
N LEU A 128 0.23 20.53 12.67
CA LEU A 128 -0.11 21.13 11.37
C LEU A 128 0.74 22.38 11.04
N ARG A 129 0.90 23.29 12.00
CA ARG A 129 1.70 24.52 11.82
C ARG A 129 3.18 24.26 11.60
N ALA A 130 3.73 23.22 12.22
CA ALA A 130 5.12 22.83 12.01
C ALA A 130 5.29 22.18 10.63
N TYR A 131 4.33 21.34 10.24
CA TYR A 131 4.30 20.73 8.91
C TYR A 131 4.24 21.76 7.78
N ASP A 132 3.39 22.80 7.92
CA ASP A 132 3.31 23.89 6.95
C ASP A 132 4.62 24.64 6.73
N LYS A 133 5.50 24.68 7.74
CA LYS A 133 6.85 25.26 7.62
C LYS A 133 7.83 24.27 7.00
N LEU A 134 7.74 22.99 7.39
CA LEU A 134 8.64 21.97 6.88
C LEU A 134 8.45 21.74 5.38
N LYS A 135 7.22 21.77 4.86
CA LYS A 135 6.97 21.65 3.41
C LYS A 135 7.53 22.81 2.58
N GLN A 136 7.93 23.92 3.19
CA GLN A 136 8.62 25.02 2.49
C GLN A 136 10.13 24.73 2.31
N GLN A 137 10.66 23.75 3.04
CA GLN A 137 12.10 23.45 3.06
C GLN A 137 12.41 22.04 2.53
N TYR A 138 11.46 21.11 2.68
CA TYR A 138 11.62 19.71 2.30
C TYR A 138 10.52 19.29 1.34
N ARG A 139 10.81 18.21 0.60
CA ARG A 139 9.89 17.54 -0.30
C ARG A 139 9.14 16.46 0.47
N MET A 140 7.83 16.63 0.60
CA MET A 140 6.95 15.72 1.34
C MET A 140 6.14 14.90 0.33
N SER A 141 6.20 13.58 0.39
CA SER A 141 5.20 12.74 -0.27
C SER A 141 4.00 12.55 0.65
N ARG A 142 2.79 12.56 0.08
CA ARG A 142 1.56 12.29 0.83
C ARG A 142 0.66 11.37 0.03
N GLU A 143 0.34 10.22 0.59
CA GLU A 143 -0.64 9.33 0.01
C GLU A 143 -2.05 9.79 0.40
N THR A 144 -2.97 9.79 -0.56
CA THR A 144 -4.39 10.04 -0.38
C THR A 144 -5.18 8.88 -0.92
N CYS A 145 -6.23 8.46 -0.20
CA CYS A 145 -7.18 7.51 -0.74
C CYS A 145 -8.04 8.19 -1.80
N LEU A 146 -8.49 7.42 -2.80
CA LEU A 146 -9.66 7.79 -3.60
C LEU A 146 -10.88 7.92 -2.68
N ASP A 147 -11.52 9.09 -2.70
CA ASP A 147 -12.77 9.38 -2.02
C ASP A 147 -14.01 8.93 -2.82
#